data_AF-A0A1G4UQG7-F1
#
_entry.id   AF-A0A1G4UQG7-F1
#
_cell.length_a   1.000
_cell.length_b   1.000
_cell.length_c   1.000
_cell.angle_alpha   90.00
_cell.angle_beta   90.00
_cell.angle_gamma   90.00
#
_symmetry.space_group_name_H-M   'P 1'
#
loop_
_entity.id
_entity.type
_entity.pdbx_description
1 polymer ?
#
loop_
_entity_poly.entity_id
_entity_poly.type
_entity_poly.pdbx_seq_one_letter_code
_entity_poly.pdbx_strand_id
1 'polypeptide(L)'
;MAEPINSTISPWMPEQDRVRLAVLGKLAEEAGELASRAARCIIQGIDETDPDTGRSNADELGREIADVMACAAALEALLRVNYSKQRVTDKVSGFARWHCMIRERDANG
;
A
#
# COMPACT_ATOMS: atom_id res chain seq x y z
N MET A 1 7.88 45.06 8.38
CA MET A 1 7.97 44.77 6.93
C MET A 1 7.76 43.27 6.78
N ALA A 2 6.69 42.85 6.11
CA ALA A 2 6.45 41.42 5.85
C ALA A 2 7.46 40.95 4.80
N GLU A 3 8.11 39.81 5.03
CA GLU A 3 9.01 39.20 4.05
C GLU A 3 8.25 38.85 2.77
N PRO A 4 8.84 39.07 1.58
CA PRO A 4 8.21 38.63 0.33
C PRO A 4 8.18 37.11 0.30
N ILE A 5 7.00 36.52 0.13
CA ILE A 5 6.83 35.09 -0.16
C ILE A 5 7.46 34.86 -1.53
N ASN A 6 8.73 34.50 -1.56
CA ASN A 6 9.41 34.09 -2.78
C ASN A 6 9.00 32.64 -3.10
N SER A 7 7.72 32.43 -3.42
CA SER A 7 7.25 31.12 -3.87
C SER A 7 7.82 30.90 -5.26
N THR A 8 8.91 30.14 -5.33
CA THR A 8 9.44 29.64 -6.59
C THR A 8 8.43 28.62 -7.10
N ILE A 9 7.40 29.08 -7.82
CA ILE A 9 6.38 28.21 -8.41
C ILE A 9 7.14 27.23 -9.30
N SER A 10 7.03 25.94 -8.99
CA SER A 10 7.74 24.91 -9.71
C SER A 10 7.10 24.70 -11.08
N PRO A 11 7.86 24.64 -12.18
CA PRO A 11 7.32 24.58 -13.54
C PRO A 11 6.87 23.16 -13.96
N TRP A 12 6.65 22.25 -13.01
CA TRP A 12 6.22 20.89 -13.34
C TRP A 12 4.85 20.92 -14.00
N MET A 13 4.83 20.58 -15.28
CA MET A 13 3.58 20.34 -15.99
C MET A 13 3.04 18.97 -15.60
N PRO A 14 1.72 18.82 -15.35
CA PRO A 14 1.14 17.52 -15.03
C PRO A 14 1.34 16.51 -16.15
N GLU A 15 1.45 15.22 -15.80
CA GLU A 15 1.40 14.11 -16.77
C GLU A 15 0.08 14.19 -17.55
N GLN A 16 0.15 13.97 -18.87
CA GLN A 16 -1.00 14.08 -19.79
C GLN A 16 -1.25 12.77 -20.55
N ASP A 17 -0.31 11.82 -20.51
CA ASP A 17 -0.51 10.53 -21.14
C ASP A 17 -1.61 9.75 -20.44
N ARG A 18 -2.71 9.49 -21.16
CA ARG A 18 -3.91 8.87 -20.61
C ARG A 18 -3.66 7.46 -20.08
N VAL A 19 -2.76 6.69 -20.69
CA VAL A 19 -2.44 5.33 -20.25
C VAL A 19 -1.63 5.39 -18.96
N ARG A 20 -0.66 6.29 -18.88
CA ARG A 20 0.11 6.50 -17.65
C ARG A 20 -0.76 7.02 -16.50
N LEU A 21 -1.64 7.98 -16.79
CA LEU A 21 -2.60 8.48 -15.81
C LEU A 21 -3.52 7.38 -15.31
N ALA A 22 -4.05 6.53 -16.19
CA ALA A 22 -4.92 5.42 -15.81
C ALA A 22 -4.22 4.41 -14.89
N VAL A 23 -2.99 3.99 -15.23
CA VAL A 23 -2.27 2.99 -14.42
C VAL A 23 -1.83 3.54 -13.06
N LEU A 24 -1.41 4.81 -13.00
CA LEU A 24 -1.08 5.49 -11.74
C LEU A 24 -2.33 5.72 -10.88
N GLY A 25 -3.44 6.12 -11.50
CA GLY A 25 -4.73 6.27 -10.83
C GLY A 25 -5.21 4.96 -10.23
N LYS A 26 -5.13 3.86 -11.00
CA LYS A 26 -5.47 2.52 -10.51
C LYS A 26 -4.61 2.09 -9.33
N LEU A 27 -3.29 2.23 -9.42
CA LEU A 27 -2.41 1.92 -8.28
C LEU A 27 -2.81 2.69 -7.01
N ALA A 28 -3.17 3.97 -7.15
CA ALA A 28 -3.57 4.79 -6.01
C ALA A 28 -4.91 4.35 -5.40
N GLU A 29 -5.89 3.99 -6.25
CA GLU A 29 -7.19 3.44 -5.84
C GLU A 29 -7.00 2.14 -5.06
N GLU A 30 -6.35 1.13 -5.66
CA GLU A 30 -6.18 -0.19 -5.03
C GLU A 30 -5.34 -0.11 -3.74
N ALA A 31 -4.36 0.80 -3.67
CA ALA A 31 -3.60 1.03 -2.43
C ALA A 31 -4.48 1.61 -1.30
N GLY A 32 -5.45 2.45 -1.65
CA GLY A 32 -6.44 2.98 -0.71
C GLY A 32 -7.41 1.90 -0.22
N GLU A 33 -7.88 1.03 -1.11
CA GLU A 33 -8.74 -0.11 -0.78
C GLU A 33 -8.00 -1.11 0.13
N LEU A 34 -6.76 -1.46 -0.20
CA LEU A 34 -5.89 -2.30 0.64
C LEU A 34 -5.71 -1.70 2.04
N ALA A 35 -5.44 -0.40 2.15
CA ALA A 35 -5.30 0.28 3.43
C ALA A 35 -6.60 0.21 4.24
N SER A 36 -7.75 0.39 3.58
CA SER A 36 -9.08 0.28 4.21
C SER A 36 -9.35 -1.14 4.74
N ARG A 37 -9.03 -2.18 3.96
CA ARG A 37 -9.17 -3.58 4.41
C ARG A 37 -8.23 -3.93 5.55
N ALA A 38 -6.99 -3.44 5.52
CA ALA A 38 -6.05 -3.62 6.63
C ALA A 38 -6.57 -2.93 7.91
N ALA A 39 -7.10 -1.71 7.80
CA ALA A 39 -7.71 -1.02 8.93
C ALA A 39 -8.92 -1.77 9.49
N ARG A 40 -9.76 -2.34 8.63
CA ARG A 40 -10.88 -3.20 9.04
C ARG A 40 -10.40 -4.42 9.81
N CYS A 41 -9.35 -5.10 9.35
CA CYS A 41 -8.76 -6.24 10.05
C CYS A 41 -8.24 -5.85 11.45
N ILE A 42 -7.67 -4.64 11.60
CA ILE A 42 -7.21 -4.10 12.89
C ILE A 42 -8.38 -3.87 13.84
N ILE A 43 -9.49 -3.32 13.35
CA ILE A 43 -10.65 -2.93 14.17
C ILE A 43 -11.52 -4.14 14.54
N GLN A 44 -11.76 -5.03 13.58
CA GLN A 44 -12.75 -6.09 13.69
C GLN A 44 -12.12 -7.47 13.94
N GLY A 45 -10.87 -7.68 13.52
CA GLY A 45 -10.21 -8.99 13.55
C GLY A 45 -10.09 -9.59 12.15
N ILE A 46 -9.00 -10.32 11.90
CA ILE A 46 -8.67 -10.90 10.59
C ILE A 46 -9.57 -12.07 10.21
N ASP A 47 -10.08 -12.81 11.20
CA ASP A 47 -10.91 -14.00 11.01
C ASP A 47 -12.43 -13.70 10.98
N GLU A 48 -12.81 -12.43 11.21
CA GLU A 48 -14.22 -12.02 11.17
C GLU A 48 -14.78 -12.03 9.74
N THR A 49 -16.10 -12.20 9.65
CA THR A 49 -16.84 -12.25 8.39
C THR A 49 -17.73 -11.02 8.23
N ASP A 50 -17.69 -10.42 7.04
CA ASP A 50 -18.60 -9.34 6.67
C ASP A 50 -20.04 -9.89 6.54
N PRO A 51 -21.00 -9.41 7.34
CA PRO A 51 -22.38 -9.91 7.31
C PRO A 51 -23.10 -9.60 5.99
N ASP A 52 -22.68 -8.57 5.26
CA ASP A 52 -23.35 -8.15 4.02
C ASP A 52 -22.88 -8.98 2.82
N THR A 53 -21.61 -9.37 2.80
CA THR A 53 -21.00 -10.09 1.66
C THR A 53 -20.77 -11.58 1.92
N GLY A 54 -20.76 -11.99 3.19
CA GLY A 54 -20.44 -13.35 3.62
C GLY A 54 -18.98 -13.74 3.46
N ARG A 55 -18.07 -12.78 3.20
CA ARG A 55 -16.64 -13.03 3.01
C ARG A 55 -15.84 -12.68 4.26
N SER A 56 -14.76 -13.44 4.50
CA SER A 56 -13.86 -13.15 5.60
C SER A 56 -13.03 -11.90 5.32
N ASN A 57 -12.62 -11.21 6.38
CA ASN A 57 -11.69 -10.09 6.28
C ASN A 57 -10.35 -10.51 5.65
N ALA A 58 -9.89 -11.74 5.92
CA ALA A 58 -8.71 -12.33 5.28
C ALA A 58 -8.87 -12.46 3.76
N ASP A 59 -10.02 -12.95 3.28
CA ASP A 59 -10.28 -13.11 1.84
C ASP A 59 -10.34 -11.75 1.13
N GLU A 60 -11.04 -10.77 1.72
CA GLU A 60 -11.12 -9.42 1.15
C GLU A 60 -9.74 -8.74 1.14
N LEU A 61 -8.97 -8.85 2.23
CA LEU A 61 -7.60 -8.32 2.27
C LEU A 61 -6.72 -8.98 1.20
N GLY A 62 -6.87 -10.29 0.98
CA GLY A 62 -6.15 -11.02 -0.05
C GLY A 62 -6.44 -10.53 -1.47
N ARG A 63 -7.68 -10.14 -1.75
CA ARG A 63 -8.08 -9.56 -3.05
C ARG A 63 -7.37 -8.23 -3.29
N GLU A 64 -7.40 -7.32 -2.33
CA GLU A 64 -6.77 -6.00 -2.50
C GLU A 64 -5.23 -6.11 -2.61
N ILE A 65 -4.61 -7.08 -1.92
CA ILE A 65 -3.18 -7.38 -2.11
C ILE A 65 -2.92 -7.79 -3.57
N ALA A 66 -3.74 -8.66 -4.13
CA ALA A 66 -3.60 -9.11 -5.51
C ALA A 66 -3.78 -7.96 -6.50
N ASP A 67 -4.74 -7.07 -6.27
CA ASP A 67 -5.02 -5.92 -7.14
C ASP A 67 -3.89 -4.89 -7.12
N VAL A 68 -3.31 -4.61 -5.93
CA VAL A 68 -2.09 -3.78 -5.81
C VAL A 68 -0.90 -4.42 -6.51
N MET A 69 -0.70 -5.74 -6.38
CA MET A 69 0.39 -6.45 -7.07
C MET A 69 0.23 -6.40 -8.58
N ALA A 70 -0.99 -6.56 -9.10
CA ALA A 70 -1.29 -6.44 -10.52
C ALA A 70 -0.97 -5.03 -11.03
N CYS A 71 -1.34 -3.99 -10.28
CA CYS A 71 -0.99 -2.61 -10.60
C CYS A 71 0.53 -2.39 -10.61
N ALA A 72 1.26 -2.88 -9.62
CA ALA A 72 2.71 -2.78 -9.57
C ALA A 72 3.40 -3.43 -10.79
N ALA A 73 2.92 -4.61 -11.20
CA ALA A 73 3.40 -5.29 -12.41
C ALA A 73 3.10 -4.47 -13.68
N ALA A 74 1.91 -3.85 -13.77
CA ALA A 74 1.57 -2.98 -14.88
C ALA A 74 2.46 -1.74 -14.96
N LEU A 75 2.85 -1.16 -13.81
CA LEU A 75 3.81 -0.04 -13.76
C LEU A 75 5.21 -0.47 -14.23
N GLU A 76 5.69 -1.65 -13.84
CA GLU A 76 6.97 -2.19 -14.31
C GLU A 76 6.93 -2.36 -15.85
N ALA A 77 5.86 -2.93 -16.38
CA ALA A 77 5.71 -3.18 -17.82
C ALA A 77 5.54 -1.88 -18.65
N LEU A 78 4.70 -0.94 -18.20
CA LEU A 78 4.31 0.23 -18.99
C LEU A 78 5.20 1.45 -18.73
N LEU A 79 5.60 1.67 -17.47
CA LEU A 79 6.36 2.84 -17.05
C LEU A 79 7.82 2.53 -16.76
N ARG A 80 8.22 1.26 -16.81
CA ARG A 80 9.59 0.80 -16.49
C ARG A 80 10.01 1.18 -15.07
N VAL A 81 9.05 1.22 -14.15
CA VAL A 81 9.31 1.45 -12.73
C VAL A 81 9.86 0.16 -12.13
N ASN A 82 11.19 0.10 -11.99
CA ASN A 82 11.88 -1.05 -11.41
C ASN A 82 11.86 -0.94 -9.89
N TYR A 83 11.11 -1.81 -9.20
CA TYR A 83 11.15 -1.89 -7.74
C TYR A 83 12.20 -2.90 -7.27
N SER A 84 12.85 -2.61 -6.14
CA SER A 84 13.94 -3.44 -5.62
C SER A 84 13.42 -4.67 -4.89
N LYS A 85 13.63 -5.86 -5.47
CA LYS A 85 13.34 -7.15 -4.82
C LYS A 85 14.14 -7.32 -3.52
N GLN A 86 15.39 -6.86 -3.48
CA GLN A 86 16.20 -6.90 -2.26
C GLN A 86 15.56 -6.08 -1.14
N ARG A 87 15.05 -4.87 -1.45
CA ARG A 87 14.36 -4.03 -0.46
C ARG A 87 13.12 -4.72 0.12
N VAL A 88 12.39 -5.50 -0.69
CA VAL A 88 11.26 -6.29 -0.21
C VAL A 88 11.75 -7.36 0.78
N THR A 89 12.76 -8.15 0.41
CA THR A 89 13.36 -9.18 1.28
C THR A 89 13.87 -8.62 2.61
N ASP A 90 14.56 -7.48 2.56
CA ASP A 90 15.09 -6.82 3.77
C ASP A 90 13.95 -6.38 4.69
N LYS A 91 12.86 -5.85 4.13
CA LYS A 91 11.68 -5.45 4.89
C LYS A 91 10.95 -6.63 5.51
N VAL A 92 10.77 -7.73 4.78
CA VAL A 92 10.19 -8.98 5.32
C VAL A 92 11.01 -9.50 6.49
N SER A 93 12.34 -9.54 6.35
CA SER A 93 13.25 -9.95 7.42
C SER A 93 13.14 -9.04 8.65
N GLY A 94 13.01 -7.73 8.42
CA GLY A 94 12.76 -6.74 9.48
C GLY A 94 11.44 -6.96 10.22
N PHE A 95 10.35 -7.24 9.50
CA PHE A 95 9.05 -7.55 10.11
C PHE A 95 9.09 -8.84 10.93
N ALA A 96 9.73 -9.90 10.41
CA ALA A 96 9.90 -11.16 11.15
C ALA A 96 10.63 -10.94 12.48
N ARG A 97 11.71 -10.16 12.47
CA ARG A 97 12.42 -9.78 13.70
C ARG A 97 11.53 -8.99 14.66
N TRP A 98 10.79 -8.02 14.17
CA TRP A 98 9.85 -7.25 14.99
C TRP A 98 8.79 -8.13 15.65
N HIS A 99 8.23 -9.11 14.92
CA HIS A 99 7.28 -10.07 15.48
C HIS A 99 7.89 -10.94 16.59
N CYS A 100 9.15 -11.36 16.46
CA CYS A 100 9.85 -12.06 17.55
C CYS A 100 9.94 -11.21 18.80
N MET A 101 10.28 -9.92 18.67
CA MET A 101 10.37 -9.00 19.81
C MET A 101 9.02 -8.81 20.53
N ILE A 102 7.90 -8.78 19.79
CA ILE A 102 6.56 -8.72 20.37
C ILE A 102 6.32 -9.98 21.23
N ARG A 103 6.56 -11.16 20.67
CA ARG A 103 6.36 -12.45 21.36
C ARG A 103 7.25 -12.61 22.59
N GLU A 104 8.50 -12.18 22.50
CA GLU A 104 9.44 -12.19 23.64
C GLU A 104 8.96 -11.28 24.77
N ARG A 105 8.41 -10.10 24.43
CA ARG A 105 7.84 -9.19 25.43
C ARG A 105 6.62 -9.82 26.11
N ASP A 106 5.73 -10.44 25.35
CA ASP A 106 4.51 -11.06 25.88
C ASP A 106 4.81 -12.29 26.75
N ALA A 107 5.89 -13.03 26.48
CA ALA A 107 6.31 -14.18 27.28
C ALA A 107 6.98 -13.81 28.62
N ASN A 108 7.45 -12.57 28.75
CA ASN A 108 8.20 -12.08 29.91
C ASN A 108 7.38 -11.12 30.81
N GLY A 109 6.14 -10.79 30.43
CA GLY A 109 5.21 -9.93 31.18
C GLY A 109 4.12 -10.73 31.86
#